data_AF-A0A127V820-F1
#
_entry.id   AF-A0A127V820-F1
#
_cell.length_a   1.000
_cell.length_b   1.000
_cell.length_c   1.000
_cell.angle_alpha   90.00
_cell.angle_beta   90.00
_cell.angle_gamma   90.00
#
_symmetry.space_group_name_H-M   'P 1'
#
loop_
_entity.id
_entity.type
_entity.pdbx_description
1 polymer ?
#
loop_
_entity_poly.entity_id
_entity_poly.type
_entity_poly.pdbx_seq_one_letter_code
_entity_poly.pdbx_strand_id
1 'polypeptide(L)'
;MTVKKAIILKLIIIQFILSIQFSSCQLMEKQEYKWIPTIGAPEEYPIRIIKGEFISIDGHNTTLPGSEFVNQGWGTSGSVMVSGAKKKAIPDSLALTWLSYADNKFYSGRFALPKQKISDLFKLGYLDHDINEQRTYNYLTIGMTPGGGVVLWVTGGVRQVQVSDFYAKEVKLTKQDLRPNDTYLFEPGFAKEAYERNLAPEILERVEKEGINKDLLTKWLKRYNLNFTVNSKAVKFYQLRLFYLNAEQEEIFGSDLLDHKSEQRAAPKETYVQWIDSKGRKMITKIVFDADEIQRVFNELPQNAKAELNFEVDPDEYTVAVTFKTDGKEIKITKQKSKTEHETT
;
A
#
# COMPACT_ATOMS: atom_id res chain seq x y z
N MET A 1 1.67 -51.05 -34.68
CA MET A 1 2.65 -50.92 -33.56
C MET A 1 2.93 -49.46 -33.15
N THR A 2 2.63 -48.48 -34.00
CA THR A 2 3.01 -47.06 -33.85
C THR A 2 2.10 -46.27 -32.88
N VAL A 3 0.80 -46.57 -32.84
CA VAL A 3 -0.18 -45.87 -31.99
C VAL A 3 0.04 -46.14 -30.49
N LYS A 4 0.34 -47.39 -30.11
CA LYS A 4 0.65 -47.74 -28.71
C LYS A 4 1.90 -47.02 -28.19
N LYS A 5 2.94 -46.86 -29.03
CA LYS A 5 4.16 -46.13 -28.66
C LYS A 5 3.89 -44.63 -28.42
N ALA A 6 3.03 -44.02 -29.22
CA ALA A 6 2.64 -42.61 -29.05
C ALA A 6 1.83 -42.36 -27.77
N ILE A 7 0.94 -43.29 -27.39
CA ILE A 7 0.15 -43.20 -26.15
C ILE A 7 1.06 -43.36 -24.92
N ILE A 8 1.98 -44.34 -24.96
CA ILE A 8 2.95 -44.56 -23.87
C ILE A 8 3.86 -43.34 -23.70
N LEU A 9 4.33 -42.74 -24.80
CA LEU A 9 5.16 -41.53 -24.74
C LEU A 9 4.41 -40.32 -24.15
N LYS A 10 3.13 -40.14 -24.49
CA LYS A 10 2.28 -39.09 -23.90
C LYS A 10 2.08 -39.29 -22.40
N LEU A 11 1.86 -40.53 -21.95
CA LEU A 11 1.72 -40.84 -20.53
C LEU A 11 3.00 -40.56 -19.74
N ILE A 12 4.17 -40.90 -20.30
CA ILE A 12 5.48 -40.60 -19.70
C ILE A 12 5.70 -39.09 -19.60
N ILE A 13 5.36 -38.31 -20.63
CA ILE A 13 5.50 -36.85 -20.61
C ILE A 13 4.57 -36.22 -19.56
N ILE A 14 3.31 -36.67 -19.47
CA ILE A 14 2.36 -36.18 -18.45
C ILE A 14 2.86 -36.51 -17.04
N GLN A 15 3.38 -37.72 -16.83
CA GLN A 15 3.92 -38.14 -15.54
C GLN A 15 5.20 -37.38 -15.18
N PHE A 16 6.04 -37.06 -16.17
CA PHE A 16 7.22 -36.22 -15.98
C PHE A 16 6.85 -34.77 -15.61
N ILE A 17 5.86 -34.18 -16.30
CA ILE A 17 5.33 -32.84 -15.97
C ILE A 17 4.71 -32.80 -14.57
N LEU A 18 3.93 -33.82 -14.20
CA LEU A 18 3.38 -33.98 -12.84
C LEU A 18 4.50 -34.09 -11.80
N SER A 19 5.55 -34.88 -12.06
CA SER A 19 6.68 -35.00 -11.14
C SER A 19 7.51 -33.72 -11.00
N ILE A 20 7.60 -32.88 -12.04
CA ILE A 20 8.24 -31.55 -11.96
C ILE A 20 7.39 -30.60 -11.09
N GLN A 21 6.06 -30.65 -11.21
CA GLN A 21 5.16 -29.86 -10.35
C GLN A 21 5.23 -30.30 -8.88
N PHE A 22 5.33 -31.60 -8.60
CA PHE A 22 5.53 -32.12 -7.24
C PHE A 22 6.90 -31.79 -6.65
N SER A 23 7.96 -31.82 -7.46
CA SER A 23 9.33 -31.50 -7.01
C SER A 23 9.51 -30.01 -6.69
N SER A 24 8.84 -29.11 -7.43
CA SER A 24 8.83 -27.67 -7.14
C SER A 24 8.11 -27.33 -5.83
N CYS A 25 7.18 -28.17 -5.38
CA CYS A 25 6.51 -28.02 -4.08
C CYS A 25 7.33 -28.54 -2.90
N GLN A 26 8.34 -29.38 -3.12
CA GLN A 26 9.08 -30.06 -2.05
C GLN A 26 10.41 -29.39 -1.67
N LEU A 27 10.82 -28.32 -2.36
CA LEU A 27 12.12 -27.66 -2.15
C LEU A 27 12.02 -26.14 -1.92
N MET A 28 10.91 -25.66 -1.35
CA MET A 28 10.96 -24.41 -0.60
C MET A 28 11.58 -24.72 0.76
N GLU A 29 12.90 -24.58 0.85
CA GLU A 29 13.61 -24.45 2.12
C GLU A 29 12.82 -23.51 3.04
N LYS A 30 12.62 -23.88 4.32
CA LYS A 30 11.78 -23.14 5.29
C LYS A 30 12.40 -21.76 5.56
N GLN A 31 12.13 -20.82 4.66
CA GLN A 31 12.66 -19.47 4.75
C GLN A 31 11.86 -18.66 5.76
N GLU A 32 12.57 -18.23 6.79
CA GLU A 32 12.02 -17.42 7.87
C GLU A 32 12.58 -16.01 7.80
N TYR A 33 11.70 -15.03 7.99
CA TYR A 33 12.04 -13.62 7.91
C TYR A 33 11.66 -12.92 9.21
N LYS A 34 12.34 -11.81 9.50
CA LYS A 34 11.96 -10.93 10.60
C LYS A 34 10.89 -9.97 10.08
N TRP A 35 9.64 -10.22 10.43
CA TRP A 35 8.53 -9.31 10.14
C TRP A 35 7.58 -9.15 11.31
N ILE A 36 6.92 -7.99 11.36
CA ILE A 36 5.95 -7.62 12.40
C ILE A 36 4.62 -7.28 11.71
N PRO A 37 3.47 -7.80 12.21
CA PRO A 37 2.17 -7.36 11.71
C PRO A 37 1.89 -5.93 12.18
N THR A 38 1.35 -5.11 11.29
CA THR A 38 0.80 -3.81 11.63
C THR A 38 -0.50 -3.57 10.89
N ILE A 39 -1.30 -2.64 11.39
CA ILE A 39 -2.63 -2.34 10.87
C ILE A 39 -2.77 -0.82 10.71
N GLY A 40 -3.57 -0.42 9.75
CA GLY A 40 -3.94 0.96 9.51
C GLY A 40 -5.35 1.07 8.96
N ALA A 41 -5.90 2.27 9.04
CA ALA A 41 -7.17 2.64 8.44
C ALA A 41 -7.13 4.13 8.07
N PRO A 42 -7.93 4.56 7.09
CA PRO A 42 -8.05 5.98 6.75
C PRO A 42 -8.37 6.82 8.00
N GLU A 43 -7.86 8.04 8.06
CA GLU A 43 -8.06 8.94 9.21
C GLU A 43 -9.54 9.19 9.47
N GLU A 44 -10.31 9.31 8.38
CA GLU A 44 -11.74 9.50 8.37
C GLU A 44 -12.56 8.24 8.68
N TYR A 45 -11.96 7.05 8.60
CA TYR A 45 -12.69 5.79 8.73
C TYR A 45 -12.07 4.85 9.77
N PRO A 46 -12.13 5.24 11.06
CA PRO A 46 -11.61 4.43 12.15
C PRO A 46 -12.22 3.04 12.20
N ILE A 47 -11.39 2.08 12.61
CA ILE A 47 -11.78 0.69 12.84
C ILE A 47 -11.38 0.22 14.24
N ARG A 48 -12.01 -0.87 14.69
CA ARG A 48 -11.59 -1.66 15.85
C ARG A 48 -11.41 -3.11 15.45
N ILE A 49 -10.24 -3.68 15.75
CA ILE A 49 -10.01 -5.11 15.53
C ILE A 49 -10.75 -5.92 16.59
N ILE A 50 -11.61 -6.84 16.14
CA ILE A 50 -12.27 -7.82 17.01
C ILE A 50 -11.39 -9.07 17.13
N LYS A 51 -10.91 -9.58 15.99
CA LYS A 51 -9.97 -10.70 15.93
C LYS A 51 -9.15 -10.59 14.64
N GLY A 52 -7.85 -10.85 14.71
CA GLY A 52 -7.01 -10.85 13.52
C GLY A 52 -5.78 -11.72 13.72
N GLU A 53 -5.47 -12.56 12.74
CA GLU A 53 -4.29 -13.42 12.76
C GLU A 53 -3.78 -13.74 11.35
N PHE A 54 -2.46 -13.74 11.21
CA PHE A 54 -1.76 -14.39 10.11
C PHE A 54 -1.53 -15.85 10.45
N ILE A 55 -1.83 -16.76 9.51
CA ILE A 55 -1.65 -18.21 9.68
C ILE A 55 -0.65 -18.72 8.65
N SER A 56 0.40 -19.41 9.09
CA SER A 56 1.36 -20.13 8.24
C SER A 56 0.98 -21.61 8.04
N ILE A 57 1.55 -22.24 7.01
CA ILE A 57 1.28 -23.64 6.63
C ILE A 57 1.61 -24.65 7.73
N ASP A 58 2.55 -24.32 8.63
CA ASP A 58 2.90 -25.13 9.79
C ASP A 58 1.99 -24.88 11.00
N GLY A 59 0.91 -24.11 10.82
CA GLY A 59 -0.13 -23.86 11.82
C GLY A 59 0.25 -22.81 12.87
N HIS A 60 1.37 -22.09 12.68
CA HIS A 60 1.70 -20.97 13.57
C HIS A 60 0.84 -19.74 13.26
N ASN A 61 0.19 -19.24 14.30
CA ASN A 61 -0.60 -18.01 14.22
C ASN A 61 0.19 -16.83 14.78
N THR A 62 0.22 -15.73 14.03
CA THR A 62 0.72 -14.43 14.51
C THR A 62 -0.46 -13.48 14.61
N THR A 63 -0.87 -13.17 15.84
CA THR A 63 -1.97 -12.25 16.13
C THR A 63 -1.65 -10.84 15.65
N LEU A 64 -2.63 -10.18 15.05
CA LEU A 64 -2.53 -8.77 14.70
C LEU A 64 -2.58 -7.90 15.98
N PRO A 65 -1.94 -6.72 15.97
CA PRO A 65 -2.05 -5.80 17.10
C PRO A 65 -3.52 -5.47 17.37
N GLY A 66 -3.98 -5.78 18.59
CA GLY A 66 -5.30 -5.37 19.04
C GLY A 66 -5.26 -3.88 19.38
N SER A 67 -6.11 -3.09 18.72
CA SER A 67 -6.34 -1.69 19.07
C SER A 67 -7.84 -1.41 19.06
N GLU A 68 -8.27 -0.65 20.06
CA GLU A 68 -9.67 -0.26 20.26
C GLU A 68 -10.12 0.80 19.27
N PHE A 69 -9.19 1.58 18.70
CA PHE A 69 -9.45 2.63 17.72
C PHE A 69 -8.23 2.84 16.82
N VAL A 70 -8.38 2.60 15.52
CA VAL A 70 -7.30 2.63 14.52
C VAL A 70 -7.69 3.58 13.41
N ASN A 71 -6.95 4.68 13.25
CA ASN A 71 -7.13 5.68 12.20
C ASN A 71 -5.82 6.47 11.93
N GLN A 72 -4.65 5.84 12.08
CA GLN A 72 -3.36 6.51 11.90
C GLN A 72 -3.06 6.89 10.44
N GLY A 73 -3.97 6.60 9.51
CA GLY A 73 -3.82 6.91 8.09
C GLY A 73 -3.77 5.67 7.20
N TRP A 74 -4.12 5.88 5.94
CA TRP A 74 -4.15 4.82 4.93
C TRP A 74 -2.73 4.35 4.57
N GLY A 75 -2.46 3.06 4.80
CA GLY A 75 -1.17 2.41 4.60
C GLY A 75 -0.04 2.92 5.49
N THR A 76 -0.36 3.63 6.58
CA THR A 76 0.63 3.91 7.63
C THR A 76 0.77 2.68 8.54
N SER A 77 1.97 2.49 9.09
CA SER A 77 2.18 1.53 10.15
C SER A 77 1.60 2.09 11.45
N GLY A 78 0.42 1.61 11.84
CA GLY A 78 -0.22 1.97 13.11
C GLY A 78 0.39 1.19 14.27
N SER A 79 -0.47 0.60 15.12
CA SER A 79 -0.01 -0.25 16.22
C SER A 79 0.88 -1.39 15.72
N VAL A 80 1.93 -1.71 16.48
CA VAL A 80 2.82 -2.84 16.22
C VAL A 80 2.76 -3.81 17.39
N MET A 81 2.76 -5.11 17.10
CA MET A 81 2.87 -6.14 18.12
C MET A 81 4.09 -7.01 17.84
N VAL A 82 5.12 -6.86 18.67
CA VAL A 82 6.28 -7.77 18.65
C VAL A 82 5.94 -8.97 19.51
N SER A 83 5.41 -10.03 18.90
CA SER A 83 5.10 -11.29 19.57
C SER A 83 5.59 -12.49 18.75
N GLY A 84 5.94 -13.58 19.45
CA GLY A 84 6.43 -14.82 18.84
C GLY A 84 7.92 -14.80 18.45
N ALA A 85 8.30 -15.73 17.56
CA ALA A 85 9.69 -15.93 17.15
C ALA A 85 10.26 -14.71 16.41
N LYS A 86 11.57 -14.46 16.62
CA LYS A 86 12.32 -13.33 16.02
C LYS A 86 12.35 -13.39 14.48
N LYS A 87 12.39 -14.61 13.93
CA LYS A 87 12.16 -14.90 12.52
C LYS A 87 11.01 -15.90 12.45
N LYS A 88 10.15 -15.74 11.46
CA LYS A 88 8.98 -16.60 11.25
C LYS A 88 8.67 -16.72 9.76
N ALA A 89 8.02 -17.80 9.36
CA ALA A 89 7.64 -18.03 7.97
C ALA A 89 6.71 -16.91 7.47
N ILE A 90 6.72 -16.68 6.15
CA ILE A 90 5.68 -15.85 5.51
C ILE A 90 4.34 -16.59 5.63
N PRO A 91 3.26 -15.91 6.06
CA PRO A 91 1.96 -16.55 6.24
C PRO A 91 1.30 -16.92 4.91
N ASP A 92 0.50 -17.98 4.95
CA ASP A 92 -0.26 -18.50 3.81
C ASP A 92 -1.68 -17.91 3.78
N SER A 93 -2.19 -17.45 4.92
CA SER A 93 -3.51 -16.85 5.00
C SER A 93 -3.63 -15.77 6.08
N LEU A 94 -4.61 -14.89 5.90
CA LEU A 94 -5.06 -13.88 6.85
C LEU A 94 -6.49 -14.20 7.26
N ALA A 95 -6.78 -14.25 8.56
CA ALA A 95 -8.15 -14.27 9.09
C ALA A 95 -8.39 -13.00 9.91
N LEU A 96 -9.50 -12.33 9.66
CA LEU A 96 -9.75 -10.99 10.19
C LEU A 96 -11.24 -10.75 10.44
N THR A 97 -11.54 -10.11 11.57
CA THR A 97 -12.85 -9.56 11.93
C THR A 97 -12.66 -8.20 12.59
N TRP A 98 -13.37 -7.17 12.12
CA TRP A 98 -13.28 -5.82 12.64
C TRP A 98 -14.64 -5.11 12.64
N LEU A 99 -14.77 -4.09 13.48
CA LEU A 99 -15.82 -3.08 13.44
C LEU A 99 -15.32 -1.88 12.64
N SER A 100 -16.10 -1.40 11.68
CA SER A 100 -15.93 -0.06 11.12
C SER A 100 -16.86 0.90 11.84
N TYR A 101 -16.29 1.94 12.44
CA TYR A 101 -17.06 2.95 13.17
C TYR A 101 -17.88 3.83 12.22
N ALA A 102 -17.35 4.10 11.03
CA ALA A 102 -17.98 4.97 10.03
C ALA A 102 -19.35 4.46 9.60
N ASP A 103 -19.47 3.18 9.24
CA ASP A 103 -20.73 2.58 8.79
C ASP A 103 -21.41 1.68 9.84
N ASN A 104 -20.85 1.62 11.06
CA ASN A 104 -21.30 0.80 12.19
C ASN A 104 -21.58 -0.66 11.82
N LYS A 105 -20.64 -1.28 11.09
CA LYS A 105 -20.75 -2.67 10.64
C LYS A 105 -19.55 -3.50 11.03
N PHE A 106 -19.80 -4.77 11.26
CA PHE A 106 -18.76 -5.77 11.40
C PHE A 106 -18.46 -6.42 10.06
N TYR A 107 -17.19 -6.58 9.77
CA TYR A 107 -16.70 -7.28 8.58
C TYR A 107 -15.81 -8.43 8.99
N SER A 108 -15.91 -9.55 8.27
CA SER A 108 -15.08 -10.74 8.53
C SER A 108 -14.68 -11.45 7.24
N GLY A 109 -13.47 -12.01 7.24
CA GLY A 109 -12.95 -12.76 6.10
C GLY A 109 -11.75 -13.64 6.45
N ARG A 110 -11.52 -14.63 5.58
CA ARG A 110 -10.30 -15.44 5.54
C ARG A 110 -9.78 -15.44 4.11
N PHE A 111 -8.52 -15.03 3.94
CA PHE A 111 -7.93 -14.76 2.63
C PHE A 111 -6.64 -15.56 2.46
N ALA A 112 -6.46 -16.17 1.29
CA ALA A 112 -5.18 -16.75 0.90
C ALA A 112 -4.22 -15.62 0.52
N LEU A 113 -2.97 -15.71 0.97
CA LEU A 113 -1.95 -14.70 0.71
C LEU A 113 -1.00 -15.13 -0.41
N PRO A 114 -0.48 -14.19 -1.21
CA PRO A 114 0.49 -14.49 -2.27
C PRO A 114 1.88 -14.71 -1.66
N LYS A 115 2.05 -15.80 -0.92
CA LYS A 115 3.25 -16.12 -0.13
C LYS A 115 4.53 -16.06 -0.94
N GLN A 116 4.52 -16.56 -2.18
CA GLN A 116 5.69 -16.52 -3.05
C GLN A 116 6.11 -15.08 -3.37
N LYS A 117 5.18 -14.23 -3.82
CA LYS A 117 5.43 -12.81 -4.09
C LYS A 117 6.00 -12.09 -2.87
N ILE A 118 5.44 -12.35 -1.69
CA ILE A 118 5.92 -11.77 -0.42
C ILE A 118 7.35 -12.27 -0.13
N SER A 119 7.60 -13.58 -0.20
CA SER A 119 8.92 -14.16 0.04
C SER A 119 9.98 -13.58 -0.92
N ASP A 120 9.65 -13.42 -2.20
CA ASP A 120 10.56 -12.87 -3.19
C ASP A 120 10.90 -11.40 -2.92
N LEU A 121 9.92 -10.59 -2.48
CA LEU A 121 10.17 -9.21 -2.03
C LEU A 121 11.10 -9.16 -0.81
N PHE A 122 10.90 -10.05 0.17
CA PHE A 122 11.76 -10.13 1.35
C PHE A 122 13.20 -10.58 1.02
N LYS A 123 13.38 -11.48 0.04
CA LYS A 123 14.72 -11.89 -0.43
C LYS A 123 15.42 -10.80 -1.21
N LEU A 124 14.69 -10.18 -2.14
CA LEU A 124 15.23 -9.16 -3.02
C LEU A 124 15.62 -7.92 -2.21
N GLY A 125 14.74 -7.50 -1.30
CA GLY A 125 14.90 -6.26 -0.55
C GLY A 125 14.92 -5.05 -1.49
N TYR A 126 15.57 -3.98 -1.05
CA TYR A 126 15.76 -2.76 -1.82
C TYR A 126 16.98 -1.98 -1.30
N LEU A 127 17.59 -1.18 -2.17
CA LEU A 127 18.62 -0.23 -1.77
C LEU A 127 17.96 1.01 -1.15
N ASP A 128 18.34 1.34 0.08
CA ASP A 128 17.94 2.58 0.76
C ASP A 128 19.00 3.65 0.44
N HIS A 129 18.64 4.60 -0.42
CA HIS A 129 19.60 5.58 -0.95
C HIS A 129 20.02 6.64 0.07
N ASP A 130 19.23 6.84 1.14
CA ASP A 130 19.53 7.83 2.17
C ASP A 130 20.75 7.42 3.00
N ILE A 131 20.84 6.12 3.29
CA ILE A 131 21.94 5.53 4.07
C ILE A 131 22.90 4.70 3.21
N ASN A 132 22.59 4.52 1.92
CA ASN A 132 23.32 3.71 0.96
C ASN A 132 23.54 2.25 1.43
N GLU A 133 22.49 1.63 1.98
CA GLU A 133 22.52 0.26 2.47
C GLU A 133 21.45 -0.62 1.82
N GLN A 134 21.77 -1.90 1.58
CA GLN A 134 20.76 -2.88 1.20
C GLN A 134 19.88 -3.20 2.40
N ARG A 135 18.58 -2.93 2.28
CA ARG A 135 17.56 -3.24 3.28
C ARG A 135 16.56 -4.25 2.75
N THR A 136 15.71 -4.73 3.64
CA THR A 136 14.56 -5.54 3.27
C THR A 136 13.33 -5.11 4.06
N TYR A 137 12.18 -5.59 3.62
CA TYR A 137 10.90 -5.38 4.27
C TYR A 137 10.90 -6.04 5.66
N ASN A 138 10.18 -5.45 6.59
CA ASN A 138 10.12 -5.90 7.98
C ASN A 138 8.71 -5.79 8.58
N TYR A 139 7.72 -5.39 7.78
CA TYR A 139 6.32 -5.37 8.20
C TYR A 139 5.40 -5.99 7.15
N LEU A 140 4.33 -6.61 7.65
CA LEU A 140 3.13 -6.92 6.88
C LEU A 140 2.03 -5.97 7.37
N THR A 141 1.68 -5.00 6.53
CA THR A 141 0.75 -3.91 6.87
C THR A 141 -0.61 -4.22 6.28
N ILE A 142 -1.65 -4.19 7.12
CA ILE A 142 -3.03 -4.41 6.69
C ILE A 142 -3.81 -3.10 6.76
N GLY A 143 -4.38 -2.69 5.64
CA GLY A 143 -5.32 -1.57 5.54
C GLY A 143 -6.74 -2.07 5.51
N MET A 144 -7.63 -1.45 6.26
CA MET A 144 -9.06 -1.73 6.22
C MET A 144 -9.86 -0.47 5.90
N THR A 145 -10.94 -0.62 5.13
CA THR A 145 -11.87 0.47 4.80
C THR A 145 -13.30 0.10 5.22
N PRO A 146 -14.22 1.08 5.29
CA PRO A 146 -15.65 0.80 5.26
C PRO A 146 -16.02 0.00 4.01
N GLY A 147 -17.17 -0.67 4.04
CA GLY A 147 -17.57 -1.57 2.94
C GLY A 147 -16.79 -2.88 2.85
N GLY A 148 -15.89 -3.17 3.79
CA GLY A 148 -15.19 -4.45 3.90
C GLY A 148 -13.89 -4.56 3.10
N GLY A 149 -13.37 -3.47 2.54
CA GLY A 149 -12.11 -3.48 1.79
C GLY A 149 -10.91 -3.79 2.69
N VAL A 150 -10.00 -4.64 2.19
CA VAL A 150 -8.76 -5.03 2.86
C VAL A 150 -7.60 -4.96 1.87
N VAL A 151 -6.46 -4.38 2.28
CA VAL A 151 -5.23 -4.39 1.48
C VAL A 151 -4.09 -4.92 2.34
N LEU A 152 -3.23 -5.72 1.73
CA LEU A 152 -1.99 -6.17 2.31
C LEU A 152 -0.81 -5.53 1.58
N TRP A 153 0.05 -4.86 2.33
CA TRP A 153 1.35 -4.38 1.87
C TRP A 153 2.49 -5.11 2.57
N VAL A 154 3.62 -5.19 1.87
CA VAL A 154 4.92 -5.38 2.52
C VAL A 154 5.55 -4.00 2.68
N THR A 155 6.02 -3.70 3.90
CA THR A 155 6.52 -2.37 4.24
C THR A 155 7.95 -2.46 4.78
N GLY A 156 8.80 -1.58 4.26
CA GLY A 156 10.14 -1.27 4.75
C GLY A 156 10.24 0.21 5.11
N GLY A 157 11.46 0.68 5.38
CA GLY A 157 11.70 2.08 5.76
C GLY A 157 11.32 3.11 4.69
N VAL A 158 11.67 2.87 3.43
CA VAL A 158 11.45 3.82 2.32
C VAL A 158 10.71 3.20 1.12
N ARG A 159 10.18 1.97 1.30
CA ARG A 159 9.44 1.24 0.28
C ARG A 159 8.21 0.59 0.88
N GLN A 160 7.10 0.70 0.17
CA GLN A 160 5.86 -0.01 0.50
C GLN A 160 5.25 -0.53 -0.79
N VAL A 161 4.97 -1.84 -0.84
CA VAL A 161 4.48 -2.52 -2.05
C VAL A 161 3.19 -3.25 -1.73
N GLN A 162 2.15 -3.01 -2.53
CA GLN A 162 0.89 -3.73 -2.43
C GLN A 162 1.08 -5.15 -2.95
N VAL A 163 0.81 -6.13 -2.10
CA VAL A 163 0.93 -7.54 -2.47
C VAL A 163 -0.40 -8.17 -2.81
N SER A 164 -1.49 -7.74 -2.17
CA SER A 164 -2.85 -8.23 -2.42
C SER A 164 -3.91 -7.26 -1.89
N ASP A 165 -5.13 -7.41 -2.39
CA ASP A 165 -6.33 -6.75 -1.89
C ASP A 165 -7.52 -7.73 -1.89
N PHE A 166 -8.49 -7.50 -1.01
CA PHE A 166 -9.62 -8.38 -0.77
C PHE A 166 -10.85 -7.59 -0.32
N TYR A 167 -12.02 -8.26 -0.34
CA TYR A 167 -13.24 -7.79 0.29
C TYR A 167 -13.74 -8.81 1.30
N ALA A 168 -13.85 -8.39 2.56
CA ALA A 168 -14.52 -9.12 3.61
C ALA A 168 -16.04 -9.02 3.47
N LYS A 169 -16.74 -9.97 4.08
CA LYS A 169 -18.20 -9.95 4.12
C LYS A 169 -18.67 -9.20 5.35
N GLU A 170 -19.73 -8.42 5.19
CA GLU A 170 -20.50 -7.93 6.34
C GLU A 170 -21.05 -9.13 7.12
N VAL A 171 -20.89 -9.10 8.44
CA VAL A 171 -21.37 -10.14 9.36
C VAL A 171 -22.17 -9.52 10.48
N LYS A 172 -23.14 -10.27 11.01
CA LYS A 172 -23.87 -9.89 12.22
C LYS A 172 -23.24 -10.63 13.39
N LEU A 173 -22.58 -9.88 14.27
CA LEU A 173 -22.10 -10.40 15.55
C LEU A 173 -23.11 -10.11 16.66
N THR A 174 -23.02 -10.87 17.73
CA THR A 174 -23.77 -10.71 18.97
C THR A 174 -22.80 -10.59 20.15
N LYS A 175 -23.31 -10.24 21.33
CA LYS A 175 -22.50 -10.19 22.57
C LYS A 175 -21.78 -11.51 22.88
N GLN A 176 -22.31 -12.65 22.42
CA GLN A 176 -21.73 -13.98 22.64
C GLN A 176 -20.50 -14.23 21.75
N ASP A 177 -20.36 -13.50 20.64
CA ASP A 177 -19.25 -13.63 19.70
C ASP A 177 -18.02 -12.82 20.13
N LEU A 178 -18.17 -11.96 21.15
CA LEU A 178 -17.12 -11.09 21.67
C LEU A 178 -16.57 -11.60 23.00
N ARG A 179 -15.37 -11.13 23.36
CA ARG A 179 -14.88 -11.30 24.73
C ARG A 179 -15.84 -10.59 25.70
N PRO A 180 -16.04 -11.08 26.93
CA PRO A 180 -16.98 -10.47 27.88
C PRO A 180 -16.80 -8.94 28.04
N ASN A 181 -15.54 -8.49 28.05
CA ASN A 181 -15.19 -7.08 28.20
C ASN A 181 -15.43 -6.24 26.95
N ASP A 182 -15.72 -6.83 25.78
CA ASP A 182 -16.00 -6.10 24.54
C ASP A 182 -17.52 -6.01 24.26
N THR A 183 -18.38 -6.50 25.17
CA THR A 183 -19.84 -6.54 24.96
C THR A 183 -20.50 -5.16 24.92
N TYR A 184 -19.81 -4.12 25.40
CA TYR A 184 -20.22 -2.72 25.32
C TYR A 184 -20.28 -2.19 23.88
N LEU A 185 -19.61 -2.85 22.92
CA LEU A 185 -19.68 -2.48 21.50
C LEU A 185 -21.11 -2.56 20.94
N PHE A 186 -22.01 -3.28 21.61
CA PHE A 186 -23.43 -3.40 21.27
C PHE A 186 -24.34 -2.43 22.04
N GLU A 187 -23.80 -1.54 22.87
CA GLU A 187 -24.60 -0.52 23.51
C GLU A 187 -25.16 0.45 22.46
N PRO A 188 -26.46 0.81 22.52
CA PRO A 188 -27.05 1.74 21.57
C PRO A 188 -26.26 3.06 21.51
N GLY A 189 -25.89 3.48 20.30
CA GLY A 189 -25.16 4.74 20.08
C GLY A 189 -23.63 4.65 20.22
N PHE A 190 -23.09 3.58 20.82
CA PHE A 190 -21.65 3.48 21.13
C PHE A 190 -20.74 3.79 19.94
N ALA A 191 -20.95 3.13 18.79
CA ALA A 191 -20.08 3.30 17.62
C ALA A 191 -20.12 4.75 17.08
N LYS A 192 -21.32 5.35 17.06
CA LYS A 192 -21.51 6.73 16.62
C LYS A 192 -20.82 7.71 17.58
N GLU A 193 -21.04 7.55 18.88
CA GLU A 193 -20.41 8.41 19.89
C GLU A 193 -18.89 8.25 19.92
N ALA A 194 -18.37 7.04 19.71
CA ALA A 194 -16.93 6.81 19.59
C ALA A 194 -16.35 7.46 18.34
N TYR A 195 -17.08 7.41 17.22
CA TYR A 195 -16.69 8.06 15.97
C TYR A 195 -16.64 9.60 16.12
N GLU A 196 -17.70 10.21 16.63
CA GLU A 196 -17.83 11.67 16.79
C GLU A 196 -16.88 12.24 17.85
N ARG A 197 -16.59 11.50 18.92
CA ARG A 197 -15.74 11.97 20.02
C ARG A 197 -14.24 11.96 19.69
N ASN A 198 -13.80 11.00 18.85
CA ASN A 198 -12.38 10.76 18.61
C ASN A 198 -11.87 11.30 17.27
N LEU A 199 -12.75 11.77 16.38
CA LEU A 199 -12.36 12.38 15.11
C LEU A 199 -12.31 13.91 15.22
N ALA A 200 -11.40 14.51 14.44
CA ALA A 200 -11.31 15.96 14.32
C ALA A 200 -12.60 16.52 13.70
N PRO A 201 -13.12 17.68 14.18
CA PRO A 201 -14.36 18.27 13.67
C PRO A 201 -14.36 18.46 12.14
N GLU A 202 -13.24 18.86 11.54
CA GLU A 202 -13.12 19.09 10.10
C GLU A 202 -13.25 17.80 9.28
N ILE A 203 -12.88 16.66 9.86
CA ILE A 203 -13.07 15.34 9.24
C ILE A 203 -14.55 14.96 9.31
N LEU A 204 -15.20 15.19 10.46
CA LEU A 204 -16.62 14.90 10.65
C LEU A 204 -17.49 15.72 9.67
N GLU A 205 -17.26 17.03 9.59
CA GLU A 205 -17.96 17.92 8.66
C GLU A 205 -17.80 17.48 7.20
N ARG A 206 -16.57 17.07 6.82
CA ARG A 206 -16.31 16.58 5.46
C ARG A 206 -17.06 15.28 5.18
N VAL A 207 -17.01 14.31 6.08
CA VAL A 207 -17.73 13.02 5.92
C VAL A 207 -19.24 13.22 5.94
N GLU A 208 -19.76 14.14 6.75
CA GLU A 208 -21.19 14.48 6.76
C GLU A 208 -21.63 15.06 5.41
N LYS A 209 -20.82 15.94 4.82
CA LYS A 209 -21.09 16.55 3.52
C LYS A 209 -20.95 15.59 2.35
N GLU A 210 -19.92 14.75 2.34
CA GLU A 210 -19.57 13.87 1.21
C GLU A 210 -20.20 12.48 1.30
N GLY A 211 -20.60 12.08 2.50
CA GLY A 211 -21.05 10.72 2.81
C GLY A 211 -19.91 9.72 2.97
N ILE A 212 -20.24 8.55 3.51
CA ILE A 212 -19.28 7.45 3.67
C ILE A 212 -19.04 6.78 2.31
N ASN A 213 -17.82 6.86 1.81
CA ASN A 213 -17.44 6.24 0.55
C ASN A 213 -17.06 4.76 0.76
N LYS A 214 -18.00 3.85 0.48
CA LYS A 214 -17.77 2.39 0.60
C LYS A 214 -16.92 1.81 -0.54
N ASP A 215 -16.80 2.53 -1.66
CA ASP A 215 -15.99 2.13 -2.82
C ASP A 215 -14.60 2.79 -2.82
N LEU A 216 -14.19 3.33 -1.68
CA LEU A 216 -12.92 4.03 -1.49
C LEU A 216 -11.73 3.18 -1.97
N LEU A 217 -11.73 1.90 -1.60
CA LEU A 217 -10.66 0.99 -1.97
C LEU A 217 -10.50 0.89 -3.49
N THR A 218 -11.59 0.63 -4.22
CA THR A 218 -11.57 0.55 -5.69
C THR A 218 -10.98 1.80 -6.32
N LYS A 219 -11.32 2.99 -5.80
CA LYS A 219 -10.81 4.26 -6.31
C LYS A 219 -9.31 4.39 -6.10
N TRP A 220 -8.81 4.06 -4.90
CA TRP A 220 -7.39 4.18 -4.57
C TRP A 220 -6.51 3.14 -5.28
N LEU A 221 -7.04 1.95 -5.54
CA LEU A 221 -6.30 0.88 -6.21
C LEU A 221 -6.19 1.03 -7.73
N LYS A 222 -6.86 2.02 -8.34
CA LYS A 222 -6.74 2.26 -9.79
C LYS A 222 -5.29 2.53 -10.17
N ARG A 223 -4.81 1.85 -11.21
CA ARG A 223 -3.46 1.98 -11.76
C ARG A 223 -3.49 2.55 -13.17
N TYR A 224 -2.42 3.26 -13.51
CA TYR A 224 -2.22 3.95 -14.77
C TYR A 224 -0.80 3.67 -15.28
N ASN A 225 -0.60 3.72 -16.60
CA ASN A 225 0.73 3.66 -17.20
C ASN A 225 1.45 4.99 -16.97
N LEU A 226 2.12 5.12 -15.84
CA LEU A 226 2.70 6.38 -15.37
C LEU A 226 4.22 6.32 -15.39
N ASN A 227 4.87 7.31 -16.00
CA ASN A 227 6.29 7.61 -15.81
C ASN A 227 6.46 9.01 -15.19
N PHE A 228 7.69 9.30 -14.79
CA PHE A 228 8.10 10.56 -14.23
C PHE A 228 9.31 11.07 -14.98
N THR A 229 9.36 12.38 -15.18
CA THR A 229 10.54 13.06 -15.70
C THR A 229 10.82 14.25 -14.82
N VAL A 230 12.09 14.50 -14.59
CA VAL A 230 12.53 15.62 -13.79
C VAL A 230 13.46 16.44 -14.65
N ASN A 231 12.98 17.59 -15.12
CA ASN A 231 13.69 18.43 -16.06
C ASN A 231 14.25 19.67 -15.34
N SER A 232 15.54 19.88 -15.48
CA SER A 232 16.14 21.20 -15.29
C SER A 232 17.42 21.29 -16.10
N LYS A 233 17.60 22.41 -16.80
CA LYS A 233 18.88 22.77 -17.42
C LYS A 233 19.85 23.41 -16.42
N ALA A 234 19.36 23.79 -15.23
CA ALA A 234 20.09 24.63 -14.27
C ALA A 234 20.48 23.89 -13.00
N VAL A 235 19.76 22.83 -12.60
CA VAL A 235 20.02 22.09 -11.36
C VAL A 235 20.13 20.59 -11.57
N LYS A 236 20.90 19.95 -10.69
CA LYS A 236 21.05 18.49 -10.66
C LYS A 236 20.02 17.87 -9.72
N PHE A 237 19.23 16.95 -10.24
CA PHE A 237 18.38 16.07 -9.43
C PHE A 237 19.13 14.82 -9.02
N TYR A 238 18.79 14.28 -7.86
CA TYR A 238 19.38 13.00 -7.43
C TYR A 238 18.37 12.04 -6.83
N GLN A 239 17.20 12.48 -6.36
CA GLN A 239 16.19 11.58 -5.80
C GLN A 239 14.76 12.13 -5.99
N LEU A 240 13.83 11.22 -6.27
CA LEU A 240 12.40 11.45 -6.31
C LEU A 240 11.73 10.40 -5.43
N ARG A 241 11.01 10.81 -4.38
CA ARG A 241 10.24 9.89 -3.54
C ARG A 241 8.76 10.10 -3.78
N LEU A 242 8.05 9.02 -4.07
CA LEU A 242 6.65 9.04 -4.49
C LEU A 242 5.80 8.27 -3.50
N PHE A 243 4.69 8.88 -3.11
CA PHE A 243 3.66 8.29 -2.25
C PHE A 243 2.34 8.29 -3.01
N TYR A 244 1.70 7.14 -3.11
CA TYR A 244 0.50 6.96 -3.93
C TYR A 244 -0.79 6.86 -3.11
N LEU A 245 -1.93 7.02 -3.78
CA LEU A 245 -3.25 6.83 -3.15
C LEU A 245 -3.49 5.41 -2.64
N ASN A 246 -2.94 4.37 -3.29
CA ASN A 246 -2.98 3.00 -2.77
C ASN A 246 -1.95 2.73 -1.66
N ALA A 247 -1.33 3.80 -1.15
CA ALA A 247 -0.26 3.79 -0.15
C ALA A 247 1.02 3.05 -0.56
N GLU A 248 1.24 2.74 -1.84
CA GLU A 248 2.58 2.34 -2.26
C GLU A 248 3.56 3.52 -2.11
N GLN A 249 4.82 3.18 -1.87
CA GLN A 249 5.92 4.12 -1.79
C GLN A 249 7.09 3.62 -2.62
N GLU A 250 7.63 4.49 -3.46
CA GLU A 250 8.83 4.24 -4.23
C GLU A 250 9.80 5.42 -4.19
N GLU A 251 11.07 5.11 -4.46
CA GLU A 251 12.14 6.07 -4.67
C GLU A 251 12.77 5.81 -6.03
N ILE A 252 13.11 6.88 -6.73
CA ILE A 252 13.85 6.84 -7.98
C ILE A 252 15.11 7.69 -7.75
N PHE A 253 16.28 7.15 -8.07
CA PHE A 253 17.55 7.79 -7.75
C PHE A 253 18.43 7.95 -9.00
N GLY A 254 19.22 9.02 -9.05
CA GLY A 254 20.30 9.19 -10.01
C GLY A 254 19.84 9.15 -11.47
N SER A 255 20.50 8.33 -12.29
CA SER A 255 20.24 8.22 -13.73
C SER A 255 18.85 7.69 -14.06
N ASP A 256 18.22 6.94 -13.15
CA ASP A 256 16.88 6.38 -13.37
C ASP A 256 15.80 7.48 -13.41
N LEU A 257 16.11 8.69 -12.93
CA LEU A 257 15.24 9.88 -13.05
C LEU A 257 15.17 10.45 -14.48
N LEU A 258 16.15 10.14 -15.32
CA LEU A 258 16.27 10.70 -16.67
C LEU A 258 15.62 9.82 -17.74
N ASP A 259 15.49 8.52 -17.47
CA ASP A 259 14.90 7.53 -18.39
C ASP A 259 14.09 6.49 -17.61
N HIS A 260 13.10 6.97 -16.84
CA HIS A 260 12.23 6.09 -16.08
C HIS A 260 11.18 5.44 -16.98
N LYS A 261 11.09 4.11 -16.92
CA LYS A 261 10.07 3.35 -17.68
C LYS A 261 8.67 3.63 -17.16
N SER A 262 7.70 3.64 -18.08
CA SER A 262 6.29 3.66 -17.69
C SER A 262 5.92 2.34 -17.00
N GLU A 263 5.31 2.43 -15.83
CA GLU A 263 4.84 1.27 -15.06
C GLU A 263 3.42 1.51 -14.52
N GLN A 264 2.82 0.44 -14.02
CA GLN A 264 1.47 0.45 -13.46
C GLN A 264 1.46 1.02 -12.05
N ARG A 265 1.22 2.33 -11.93
CA ARG A 265 1.22 3.06 -10.66
C ARG A 265 -0.16 3.61 -10.33
N ALA A 266 -0.46 3.72 -9.04
CA ALA A 266 -1.62 4.48 -8.61
C ALA A 266 -1.37 5.99 -8.79
N ALA A 267 -2.42 6.79 -8.67
CA ALA A 267 -2.27 8.24 -8.73
C ALA A 267 -1.45 8.74 -7.53
N PRO A 268 -0.55 9.72 -7.71
CA PRO A 268 0.28 10.22 -6.63
C PRO A 268 -0.54 11.05 -5.64
N LYS A 269 -0.24 10.87 -4.36
CA LYS A 269 -0.76 11.65 -3.25
C LYS A 269 0.22 12.75 -2.84
N GLU A 270 1.50 12.39 -2.81
CA GLU A 270 2.56 13.26 -2.34
C GLU A 270 3.88 12.86 -3.01
N THR A 271 4.79 13.81 -3.18
CA THR A 271 6.14 13.55 -3.67
C THR A 271 7.17 14.46 -3.04
N TYR A 272 8.40 13.97 -2.93
CA TYR A 272 9.57 14.75 -2.54
C TYR A 272 10.55 14.77 -3.70
N VAL A 273 10.86 15.98 -4.18
CA VAL A 273 11.84 16.21 -5.24
C VAL A 273 13.12 16.73 -4.59
N GLN A 274 14.20 15.96 -4.69
CA GLN A 274 15.50 16.31 -4.12
C GLN A 274 16.48 16.76 -5.22
N TRP A 275 17.00 17.96 -5.06
CA TRP A 275 17.82 18.64 -6.07
C TRP A 275 18.96 19.45 -5.43
N ILE A 276 19.96 19.78 -6.23
CA ILE A 276 21.14 20.55 -5.80
C ILE A 276 21.08 21.91 -6.50
N ASP A 277 21.07 22.98 -5.72
CA ASP A 277 21.06 24.33 -6.27
C ASP A 277 22.41 24.74 -6.86
N SER A 278 22.46 25.92 -7.48
CA SER A 278 23.67 26.47 -8.11
C SER A 278 24.84 26.70 -7.13
N LYS A 279 24.58 26.71 -5.82
CA LYS A 279 25.58 26.85 -4.76
C LYS A 279 26.02 25.51 -4.17
N GLY A 280 25.53 24.39 -4.72
CA GLY A 280 25.85 23.05 -4.23
C GLY A 280 25.06 22.64 -2.99
N ARG A 281 24.03 23.39 -2.58
CA ARG A 281 23.19 23.05 -1.42
C ARG A 281 22.14 22.03 -1.83
N LYS A 282 21.95 21.01 -0.99
CA LYS A 282 20.87 20.04 -1.18
C LYS A 282 19.55 20.63 -0.72
N MET A 283 18.57 20.57 -1.59
CA MET A 283 17.23 21.10 -1.42
C MET A 283 16.24 19.95 -1.53
N ILE A 284 15.19 20.01 -0.73
CA ILE A 284 14.06 19.10 -0.80
C ILE A 284 12.78 19.91 -1.01
N THR A 285 12.02 19.56 -2.03
CA THR A 285 10.70 20.14 -2.30
C THR A 285 9.64 19.07 -2.04
N LYS A 286 8.87 19.24 -0.97
CA LYS A 286 7.66 18.46 -0.69
C LYS A 286 6.50 19.02 -1.49
N ILE A 287 5.81 18.18 -2.25
CA ILE A 287 4.62 18.52 -3.02
C ILE A 287 3.49 17.60 -2.57
N VAL A 288 2.45 18.16 -1.98
CA VAL A 288 1.21 17.45 -1.63
C VAL A 288 0.16 17.79 -2.68
N PHE A 289 -0.36 16.78 -3.36
CA PHE A 289 -1.33 16.97 -4.41
C PHE A 289 -2.75 17.14 -3.85
N ASP A 290 -3.54 17.97 -4.52
CA ASP A 290 -4.99 18.04 -4.27
C ASP A 290 -5.66 16.78 -4.80
N ALA A 291 -6.37 16.06 -3.91
CA ALA A 291 -6.93 14.75 -4.22
C ALA A 291 -7.99 14.82 -5.33
N ASP A 292 -8.78 15.90 -5.38
CA ASP A 292 -9.82 16.09 -6.38
C ASP A 292 -9.24 16.45 -7.75
N GLU A 293 -8.24 17.34 -7.80
CA GLU A 293 -7.53 17.68 -9.03
C GLU A 293 -6.84 16.45 -9.62
N ILE A 294 -6.09 15.70 -8.82
CA ILE A 294 -5.41 14.48 -9.28
C ILE A 294 -6.42 13.43 -9.73
N GLN A 295 -7.44 13.14 -8.94
CA GLN A 295 -8.43 12.14 -9.35
C GLN A 295 -9.13 12.54 -10.66
N ARG A 296 -9.47 13.82 -10.84
CA ARG A 296 -10.06 14.31 -12.09
C ARG A 296 -9.12 14.10 -13.27
N VAL A 297 -7.87 14.54 -13.16
CA VAL A 297 -6.86 14.42 -14.22
C VAL A 297 -6.63 12.95 -14.61
N PHE A 298 -6.52 12.06 -13.63
CA PHE A 298 -6.30 10.63 -13.89
C PHE A 298 -7.56 9.90 -14.37
N ASN A 299 -8.77 10.29 -13.94
CA ASN A 299 -10.02 9.69 -14.43
C ASN A 299 -10.35 10.11 -15.87
N GLU A 300 -9.83 11.24 -16.36
CA GLU A 300 -9.98 11.67 -17.75
C GLU A 300 -9.07 10.90 -18.73
N LEU A 301 -8.14 10.08 -18.22
CA LEU A 301 -7.24 9.29 -19.05
C LEU A 301 -8.00 8.18 -19.80
N PRO A 302 -7.77 8.02 -21.12
CA PRO A 302 -8.19 6.83 -21.84
C PRO A 302 -7.61 5.56 -21.20
N GLN A 303 -8.33 4.45 -21.35
CA GLN A 303 -7.84 3.16 -20.89
C GLN A 303 -6.48 2.83 -21.53
N ASN A 304 -5.49 2.53 -20.69
CA ASN A 304 -4.09 2.27 -21.06
C ASN A 304 -3.28 3.47 -21.60
N ALA A 305 -3.83 4.69 -21.56
CA ALA A 305 -3.07 5.88 -21.94
C ALA A 305 -1.77 5.98 -21.12
N LYS A 306 -0.68 6.34 -21.79
CA LYS A 306 0.55 6.68 -21.10
C LYS A 306 0.41 8.10 -20.54
N ALA A 307 0.84 8.25 -19.31
CA ALA A 307 0.86 9.51 -18.60
C ALA A 307 2.26 9.75 -18.06
N GLU A 308 2.65 11.02 -18.05
CA GLU A 308 3.92 11.49 -17.52
C GLU A 308 3.66 12.63 -16.54
N LEU A 309 4.29 12.55 -15.37
CA LEU A 309 4.38 13.69 -14.48
C LEU A 309 5.76 14.30 -14.60
N ASN A 310 5.78 15.49 -15.20
CA ASN A 310 6.96 16.29 -15.37
C ASN A 310 7.13 17.28 -14.22
N PHE A 311 8.30 17.25 -13.59
CA PHE A 311 8.70 18.17 -12.54
C PHE A 311 9.72 19.17 -13.09
N GLU A 312 9.42 20.46 -12.99
CA GLU A 312 10.29 21.54 -13.44
C GLU A 312 10.68 22.41 -12.24
N VAL A 313 11.97 22.44 -11.89
CA VAL A 313 12.49 23.29 -10.81
C VAL A 313 12.81 24.68 -11.36
N ASP A 314 12.30 25.69 -10.66
CA ASP A 314 12.81 27.04 -10.70
C ASP A 314 13.76 27.23 -9.49
N PRO A 315 15.09 27.28 -9.72
CA PRO A 315 16.05 27.38 -8.63
C PRO A 315 16.16 28.78 -8.01
N ASP A 316 15.72 29.81 -8.73
CA ASP A 316 15.79 31.20 -8.26
C ASP A 316 14.60 31.47 -7.31
N GLU A 317 13.43 30.93 -7.66
CA GLU A 317 12.20 31.02 -6.85
C GLU A 317 12.05 29.88 -5.83
N TYR A 318 12.93 28.86 -5.88
CA TYR A 318 12.84 27.63 -5.08
C TYR A 318 11.49 26.93 -5.19
N THR A 319 10.91 26.91 -6.39
CA THR A 319 9.62 26.26 -6.66
C THR A 319 9.77 25.07 -7.58
N VAL A 320 8.79 24.16 -7.53
CA VAL A 320 8.68 23.05 -8.46
C VAL A 320 7.29 23.06 -9.08
N ALA A 321 7.23 23.33 -10.38
CA ALA A 321 6.02 23.20 -11.16
C ALA A 321 5.81 21.73 -11.55
N VAL A 322 4.55 21.29 -11.56
CA VAL A 322 4.18 19.94 -11.97
C VAL A 322 3.24 20.03 -13.17
N THR A 323 3.63 19.37 -14.26
CA THR A 323 2.81 19.25 -15.46
C THR A 323 2.51 17.80 -15.72
N PHE A 324 1.24 17.48 -15.86
CA PHE A 324 0.77 16.18 -16.29
C PHE A 324 0.68 16.14 -17.81
N LYS A 325 1.34 15.18 -18.45
CA LYS A 325 1.35 15.01 -19.90
C LYS A 325 0.75 13.66 -20.27
N THR A 326 -0.02 13.64 -21.34
CA THR A 326 -0.55 12.42 -21.98
C THR A 326 -0.66 12.65 -23.48
N ASP A 327 -1.07 11.66 -24.27
CA ASP A 327 -1.07 11.69 -25.73
C ASP A 327 -1.77 12.95 -26.31
N GLY A 328 -0.97 13.99 -26.60
CA GLY A 328 -1.41 15.27 -27.16
C GLY A 328 -1.99 16.30 -26.17
N LYS A 329 -1.91 16.07 -24.86
CA LYS A 329 -2.41 17.02 -23.83
C LYS A 329 -1.37 17.27 -22.74
N GLU A 330 -1.26 18.53 -22.35
CA GLU A 330 -0.52 18.95 -21.16
C GLU A 330 -1.48 19.69 -20.22
N ILE A 331 -1.52 19.26 -18.95
CA ILE A 331 -2.37 19.82 -17.91
C ILE A 331 -1.45 20.25 -16.77
N LYS A 332 -1.39 21.55 -16.49
CA LYS A 332 -0.69 22.06 -15.31
C LYS A 332 -1.48 21.66 -14.06
N ILE A 333 -0.79 21.12 -13.07
CA ILE A 333 -1.34 20.91 -11.73
C ILE A 333 -1.20 22.23 -11.00
N THR A 334 -2.29 22.73 -10.42
CA THR A 334 -2.36 24.10 -9.87
C THR A 334 -2.80 24.18 -8.42
N LYS A 335 -3.43 23.13 -7.86
CA LYS A 335 -3.92 23.11 -6.48
C LYS A 335 -2.98 22.40 -5.51
N GLN A 336 -1.79 22.00 -5.96
CA GLN A 336 -0.77 21.41 -5.11
C GLN A 336 -0.30 22.39 -4.04
N LYS A 337 0.04 21.86 -2.86
CA LYS A 337 0.77 22.58 -1.83
C LYS A 337 2.23 22.17 -1.93
N SER A 338 3.12 23.14 -2.17
CA SER A 338 4.56 22.89 -2.29
C SER A 338 5.34 23.66 -1.22
N LYS A 339 6.36 23.03 -0.66
CA LYS A 339 7.33 23.68 0.24
C LYS A 339 8.73 23.20 -0.09
N THR A 340 9.65 24.13 -0.30
CA THR A 340 11.08 23.85 -0.50
C THR A 340 11.86 24.27 0.73
N GLU A 341 12.78 23.40 1.17
CA GLU A 341 13.66 23.66 2.30
C GLU A 341 15.04 23.02 2.09
N HIS A 342 16.00 23.39 2.93
CA HIS A 342 17.29 22.73 2.97
C HIS A 342 17.12 21.29 3.44
N GLU A 343 17.76 20.35 2.75
CA GLU A 343 17.83 18.98 3.24
C GLU A 343 18.70 18.96 4.51
N THR A 344 18.10 18.70 5.66
CA THR A 344 18.81 18.50 6.91
C THR A 344 19.33 17.07 6.97
N THR A 345 20.65 16.91 7.03
CA THR A 345 21.37 15.64 7.26
C THR A 345 21.15 15.08 8.65
#